data_AF-A0A3M2BSK0-F1
#
_entry.id   AF-A0A3M2BSK0-F1
#
_cell.length_a   1.000
_cell.length_b   1.000
_cell.length_c   1.000
_cell.angle_alpha   90.00
_cell.angle_beta   90.00
_cell.angle_gamma   90.00
#
_symmetry.space_group_name_H-M   'P 1'
#
loop_
_entity.id
_entity.type
_entity.pdbx_description
1 polymer ?
#
loop_
_entity_poly.entity_id
_entity_poly.type
_entity_poly.pdbx_seq_one_letter_code
_entity_poly.pdbx_strand_id
1 'polypeptide(L)'
;MILPSRRARRWLLVAAGLLLAAVAAYLHYRRVSPERHGGTAYGLAFGIAAAVLVLVLLAFGLRKRAYKSTLGTLDGWLQAHIYLGLLAAVVAFFHASGGSWRDRVATATFVVLLLVVFTGLLGARLYAALPRRLTRVESNLTVAEISEQLNALGRAMARVASGRSPALGRIYRRLLAQAEPPPLAGWRLIFGGGRQAAAGEADVAELLAQVSEEERPALRQLLVLSRQRLELYLRLRAQQRYHNLLQAWLYLHLPLSVVLLVLLAAHVLAAAYYGALAPGGG
;
A
#
# COMPACT_ATOMS: atom_id res chain seq x y z
N MET A 1 4.47 -8.70 -13.31
CA MET A 1 5.73 -7.99 -13.01
C MET A 1 5.36 -6.67 -12.33
N ILE A 2 5.68 -6.48 -11.05
CA ILE A 2 4.97 -5.53 -10.18
C ILE A 2 5.26 -4.06 -10.52
N LEU A 3 6.43 -3.72 -11.08
CA LEU A 3 6.73 -2.40 -11.66
C LEU A 3 7.75 -2.54 -12.81
N PRO A 4 7.37 -2.45 -14.11
CA PRO A 4 8.32 -2.52 -15.21
C PRO A 4 9.13 -1.22 -15.30
N SER A 5 10.29 -1.18 -14.65
CA SER A 5 11.29 -0.12 -14.78
C SER A 5 12.68 -0.72 -14.99
N ARG A 6 13.58 0.03 -15.65
CA ARG A 6 14.99 -0.40 -15.81
C ARG A 6 15.65 -0.71 -14.45
N ARG A 7 15.22 -0.02 -13.38
CA ARG A 7 15.71 -0.20 -12.01
C ARG A 7 15.15 -1.47 -11.37
N ALA A 8 13.87 -1.78 -11.58
CA ALA A 8 13.27 -3.04 -11.14
C ALA A 8 13.99 -4.24 -11.76
N ARG A 9 14.36 -4.17 -13.05
CA ARG A 9 15.15 -5.22 -13.70
C ARG A 9 16.52 -5.42 -13.06
N ARG A 10 17.23 -4.32 -12.71
CA ARG A 10 18.54 -4.41 -12.04
C ARG A 10 18.43 -5.13 -10.70
N TRP A 11 17.50 -4.71 -9.84
CA TRP A 11 17.32 -5.35 -8.53
C TRP A 11 16.82 -6.78 -8.61
N LEU A 12 15.98 -7.09 -9.60
CA LEU A 12 15.59 -8.47 -9.89
C LEU A 12 16.81 -9.33 -10.23
N LEU A 13 17.72 -8.85 -11.10
CA LEU A 13 18.94 -9.58 -11.46
C LEU A 13 19.87 -9.76 -10.26
N VAL A 14 20.05 -8.73 -9.43
CA VAL A 14 20.83 -8.82 -8.18
C VAL A 14 20.23 -9.86 -7.24
N ALA A 15 18.93 -9.78 -6.97
CA ALA A 15 18.26 -10.74 -6.09
C ALA A 15 18.27 -12.16 -6.67
N ALA A 16 18.11 -12.32 -7.97
CA ALA A 16 18.21 -13.61 -8.64
C ALA A 16 19.62 -14.19 -8.55
N GLY A 17 20.67 -13.39 -8.76
CA GLY A 17 22.05 -13.83 -8.59
C GLY A 17 22.36 -14.26 -7.15
N LEU A 18 21.92 -13.47 -6.16
CA LEU A 18 22.07 -13.80 -4.74
C LEU A 18 21.27 -15.06 -4.37
N LEU A 19 20.06 -15.22 -4.91
CA LEU A 19 19.24 -16.41 -4.71
C LEU A 19 19.93 -17.64 -5.30
N LEU A 20 20.45 -17.56 -6.52
CA LEU A 20 21.19 -18.66 -7.15
C LEU A 20 22.43 -19.04 -6.33
N ALA A 21 23.18 -18.07 -5.83
CA ALA A 21 24.32 -18.31 -4.94
C ALA A 21 23.88 -18.98 -3.63
N ALA A 22 22.81 -18.49 -2.99
CA ALA A 22 22.26 -19.08 -1.77
C ALA A 22 21.76 -20.51 -2.00
N VAL A 23 21.09 -20.78 -3.12
CA VAL A 23 20.64 -22.13 -3.52
C VAL A 23 21.84 -23.03 -3.77
N ALA A 24 22.86 -22.59 -4.50
CA ALA A 24 24.07 -23.38 -4.76
C ALA A 24 24.78 -23.74 -3.44
N ALA A 25 24.96 -22.76 -2.55
CA ALA A 25 25.52 -22.99 -1.21
C ALA A 25 24.67 -23.97 -0.40
N TYR A 26 23.34 -23.87 -0.49
CA TYR A 26 22.42 -24.78 0.20
C TYR A 26 22.48 -26.21 -0.35
N LEU A 27 22.56 -26.37 -1.66
CA LEU A 27 22.71 -27.69 -2.29
C LEU A 27 24.06 -28.32 -1.96
N HIS A 28 25.12 -27.52 -1.84
CA HIS A 28 26.41 -27.99 -1.37
C HIS A 28 26.34 -28.42 0.11
N TYR A 29 25.75 -27.59 0.98
CA TYR A 29 25.51 -27.91 2.38
C TYR A 29 24.76 -29.25 2.54
N ARG A 30 23.71 -29.46 1.75
CA ARG A 30 22.95 -30.73 1.74
C ARG A 30 23.76 -31.97 1.38
N ARG A 31 24.87 -31.82 0.65
CA ARG A 31 25.74 -32.95 0.25
C ARG A 31 26.80 -33.26 1.31
N VAL A 32 27.29 -32.23 2.00
CA VAL A 32 28.45 -32.34 2.90
C VAL A 32 28.03 -32.57 4.36
N SER A 33 26.83 -32.14 4.75
CA SER A 33 26.35 -32.25 6.14
C SER A 33 25.08 -33.11 6.24
N PRO A 34 25.15 -34.27 6.91
CA PRO A 34 23.98 -35.13 7.15
C PRO A 34 22.95 -34.46 8.06
N GLU A 35 23.43 -33.81 9.12
CA GLU A 35 22.61 -33.05 10.07
C GLU A 35 22.47 -31.61 9.59
N ARG A 36 21.22 -31.16 9.45
CA ARG A 36 20.90 -29.81 8.99
C ARG A 36 20.14 -29.11 10.08
N HIS A 37 20.70 -28.06 10.66
CA HIS A 37 19.99 -27.19 11.59
C HIS A 37 20.72 -25.85 11.68
N GLY A 38 20.09 -24.85 12.30
CA GLY A 38 20.65 -23.50 12.39
C GLY A 38 21.95 -23.39 13.18
N GLY A 39 22.32 -24.42 13.93
CA GLY A 39 23.53 -24.47 14.75
C GLY A 39 24.80 -24.94 14.03
N THR A 40 24.69 -25.47 12.80
CA THR A 40 25.89 -25.83 12.01
C THR A 40 26.57 -24.57 11.47
N ALA A 41 27.83 -24.66 11.03
CA ALA A 41 28.52 -23.52 10.42
C ALA A 41 27.77 -22.93 9.21
N TYR A 42 27.21 -23.80 8.35
CA TYR A 42 26.37 -23.38 7.23
C TYR A 42 25.05 -22.76 7.69
N GLY A 43 24.39 -23.38 8.68
CA GLY A 43 23.16 -22.84 9.28
C GLY A 43 23.38 -21.45 9.85
N LEU A 44 24.46 -21.24 10.60
CA LEU A 44 24.83 -19.95 11.16
C LEU A 44 25.13 -18.91 10.07
N ALA A 45 25.85 -19.29 9.01
CA ALA A 45 26.11 -18.39 7.88
C ALA A 45 24.82 -17.92 7.20
N PHE A 46 23.85 -18.82 6.97
CA PHE A 46 22.53 -18.44 6.47
C PHE A 46 21.76 -17.57 7.47
N GLY A 47 21.88 -17.84 8.78
CA GLY A 47 21.25 -17.04 9.84
C GLY A 47 21.77 -15.60 9.88
N ILE A 48 23.09 -15.42 9.84
CA ILE A 48 23.74 -14.11 9.75
C ILE A 48 23.32 -13.38 8.47
N ALA A 49 23.35 -14.07 7.33
CA ALA A 49 22.93 -13.48 6.05
C ALA A 49 21.47 -13.03 6.08
N ALA A 50 20.55 -13.83 6.64
CA ALA A 50 19.15 -13.46 6.82
C ALA A 50 18.98 -12.24 7.74
N ALA A 51 19.69 -12.22 8.87
CA ALA A 51 19.65 -11.09 9.81
C ALA A 51 20.15 -9.79 9.16
N VAL A 52 21.29 -9.85 8.44
CA VAL A 52 21.82 -8.71 7.69
C VAL A 52 20.82 -8.23 6.63
N LEU A 53 20.18 -9.13 5.88
CA LEU A 53 19.14 -8.76 4.94
C LEU A 53 17.99 -8.02 5.63
N VAL A 54 17.49 -8.52 6.77
CA VAL A 54 16.44 -7.84 7.55
C VAL A 54 16.87 -6.45 8.00
N LEU A 55 18.11 -6.27 8.44
CA LEU A 55 18.64 -4.94 8.82
C LEU A 55 18.75 -3.99 7.62
N VAL A 56 19.15 -4.49 6.44
CA VAL A 56 19.14 -3.72 5.19
C VAL A 56 17.71 -3.31 4.81
N LEU A 57 16.72 -4.18 5.04
CA LEU A 57 15.32 -3.84 4.81
C LEU A 57 14.83 -2.72 5.73
N LEU A 58 15.29 -2.67 6.99
CA LEU A 58 15.00 -1.58 7.92
C LEU A 58 15.59 -0.25 7.45
N ALA A 59 16.77 -0.28 6.82
CA ALA A 59 17.42 0.92 6.29
C ALA A 59 16.56 1.66 5.25
N PHE A 60 15.66 0.96 4.54
CA PHE A 60 14.67 1.60 3.68
C PHE A 60 13.74 2.56 4.46
N GLY A 61 13.28 2.15 5.63
CA GLY A 61 12.42 2.96 6.51
C GLY A 61 13.11 4.25 6.95
N LEU A 62 14.42 4.18 7.23
CA LEU A 62 15.26 5.34 7.55
C LEU A 62 15.46 6.24 6.32
N ARG A 63 15.83 5.64 5.18
CA ARG A 63 16.06 6.37 3.92
C ARG A 63 14.84 7.16 3.47
N LYS A 64 13.63 6.62 3.66
CA LYS A 64 12.36 7.28 3.33
C LYS A 64 12.15 8.58 4.13
N ARG A 65 12.68 8.67 5.35
CA ARG A 65 12.59 9.86 6.22
C ARG A 65 13.73 10.85 6.00
N ALA A 66 14.85 10.38 5.42
CA ALA A 66 16.01 11.20 5.09
C ALA A 66 15.84 11.90 3.73
N TYR A 67 15.00 12.94 3.66
CA TYR A 67 14.68 13.66 2.42
C TYR A 67 15.90 14.29 1.70
N LYS A 68 16.98 14.61 2.44
CA LYS A 68 18.22 15.21 1.89
C LYS A 68 19.28 14.18 1.43
N SER A 69 19.02 12.87 1.57
CA SER A 69 20.03 11.86 1.26
C SER A 69 20.28 11.71 -0.25
N THR A 70 21.56 11.60 -0.64
CA THR A 70 22.04 11.32 -2.00
C THR A 70 22.21 9.82 -2.29
N LEU A 71 21.97 8.96 -1.30
CA LEU A 71 22.10 7.51 -1.42
C LEU A 71 20.94 6.95 -2.26
N GLY A 72 21.06 7.02 -3.58
CA GLY A 72 20.12 6.46 -4.54
C GLY A 72 18.71 7.09 -4.51
N THR A 73 17.88 6.64 -5.46
CA THR A 73 16.49 7.08 -5.63
C THR A 73 15.53 6.28 -4.75
N LEU A 74 14.44 6.91 -4.28
CA LEU A 74 13.40 6.24 -3.48
C LEU A 74 12.79 5.01 -4.18
N ASP A 75 12.53 5.10 -5.49
CA ASP A 75 12.05 3.95 -6.29
C ASP A 75 13.05 2.79 -6.25
N GLY A 76 14.34 3.08 -6.44
CA GLY A 76 15.41 2.07 -6.36
C GLY A 76 15.45 1.36 -5.01
N TRP A 77 15.31 2.10 -3.91
CA TRP A 77 15.24 1.52 -2.58
C TRP A 77 13.98 0.69 -2.35
N LEU A 78 12.83 1.11 -2.88
CA LEU A 78 11.59 0.34 -2.82
C LEU A 78 11.74 -1.00 -3.57
N GLN A 79 12.35 -0.99 -4.76
CA GLN A 79 12.64 -2.23 -5.50
C GLN A 79 13.57 -3.13 -4.69
N ALA A 80 14.66 -2.58 -4.15
CA ALA A 80 15.59 -3.32 -3.30
C ALA A 80 14.87 -3.97 -2.11
N HIS A 81 14.04 -3.20 -1.41
CA HIS A 81 13.28 -3.67 -0.26
C HIS A 81 12.35 -4.85 -0.60
N ILE A 82 11.64 -4.79 -1.74
CA ILE A 82 10.75 -5.87 -2.17
C ILE A 82 11.54 -7.14 -2.51
N TYR A 83 12.57 -7.04 -3.36
CA TYR A 83 13.30 -8.22 -3.82
C TYR A 83 14.21 -8.82 -2.74
N LEU A 84 14.87 -8.00 -1.94
CA LEU A 84 15.67 -8.46 -0.80
C LEU A 84 14.79 -9.03 0.32
N GLY A 85 13.55 -8.56 0.47
CA GLY A 85 12.57 -9.14 1.40
C GLY A 85 12.20 -10.57 1.06
N LEU A 86 11.94 -10.84 -0.23
CA LEU A 86 11.72 -12.20 -0.72
C LEU A 86 12.96 -13.08 -0.51
N LEU A 87 14.15 -12.54 -0.81
CA LEU A 87 15.41 -13.26 -0.60
C LEU A 87 15.62 -13.59 0.90
N ALA A 88 15.34 -12.66 1.81
CA ALA A 88 15.47 -12.86 3.24
C ALA A 88 14.61 -14.04 3.73
N ALA A 89 13.37 -14.18 3.25
CA ALA A 89 12.51 -15.31 3.58
C ALA A 89 13.11 -16.66 3.13
N VAL A 90 13.67 -16.72 1.92
CA VAL A 90 14.30 -17.95 1.40
C VAL A 90 15.57 -18.29 2.18
N VAL A 91 16.43 -17.31 2.45
CA VAL A 91 17.68 -17.49 3.20
C VAL A 91 17.38 -17.90 4.65
N ALA A 92 16.37 -17.29 5.29
CA ALA A 92 15.91 -17.69 6.62
C ALA A 92 15.36 -19.13 6.63
N PHE A 93 14.68 -19.56 5.56
CA PHE A 93 14.26 -20.94 5.41
C PHE A 93 15.45 -21.91 5.32
N PHE A 94 16.52 -21.55 4.60
CA PHE A 94 17.74 -22.37 4.57
C PHE A 94 18.42 -22.47 5.93
N HIS A 95 18.44 -21.38 6.72
CA HIS A 95 18.89 -21.41 8.12
C HIS A 95 18.06 -22.39 8.97
N ALA A 96 16.73 -22.37 8.82
CA ALA A 96 15.80 -23.23 9.57
C ALA A 96 15.77 -24.69 9.07
N SER A 97 16.38 -24.98 7.92
CA SER A 97 16.21 -26.28 7.28
C SER A 97 16.90 -27.40 8.06
N GLY A 98 16.07 -28.39 8.46
CA GLY A 98 16.47 -29.66 9.09
C GLY A 98 16.05 -29.86 10.56
N GLY A 99 15.07 -29.08 11.05
CA GLY A 99 14.09 -29.63 12.00
C GLY A 99 14.03 -29.03 13.40
N SER A 100 14.72 -27.92 13.69
CA SER A 100 14.60 -27.25 14.99
C SER A 100 13.37 -26.34 15.12
N TRP A 101 12.21 -26.77 14.62
CA TRP A 101 10.89 -26.12 14.85
C TRP A 101 10.43 -26.19 16.32
N ARG A 102 11.23 -26.83 17.18
CA ARG A 102 11.03 -26.91 18.62
C ARG A 102 11.27 -25.57 19.32
N ASP A 103 12.14 -24.73 18.77
CA ASP A 103 12.33 -23.37 19.29
C ASP A 103 11.14 -22.48 18.87
N ARG A 104 10.35 -22.11 19.86
CA ARG A 104 9.17 -21.25 19.69
C ARG A 104 9.55 -19.85 19.22
N VAL A 105 10.69 -19.31 19.66
CA VAL A 105 11.15 -17.97 19.29
C VAL A 105 11.66 -17.96 17.85
N ALA A 106 12.46 -18.96 17.46
CA ALA A 106 12.90 -19.12 16.07
C ALA A 106 11.70 -19.27 15.11
N THR A 107 10.76 -20.16 15.47
CA THR A 107 9.56 -20.41 14.67
C THR A 107 8.67 -19.18 14.56
N ALA A 108 8.45 -18.46 15.68
CA ALA A 108 7.68 -17.22 15.67
C ALA A 108 8.37 -16.14 14.81
N THR A 109 9.70 -15.98 14.92
CA THR A 109 10.48 -15.06 14.08
C THR A 109 10.27 -15.36 12.60
N PHE A 110 10.36 -16.63 12.21
CA PHE A 110 10.17 -17.05 10.82
C PHE A 110 8.75 -16.82 10.32
N VAL A 111 7.73 -17.18 11.12
CA VAL A 111 6.32 -16.94 10.76
C VAL A 111 6.04 -15.45 10.61
N VAL A 112 6.50 -14.61 11.54
CA VAL A 112 6.34 -13.16 11.45
C VAL A 112 7.09 -12.59 10.23
N LEU A 113 8.28 -13.10 9.90
CA LEU A 113 8.99 -12.74 8.67
C LEU A 113 8.13 -13.02 7.43
N LEU A 114 7.51 -14.20 7.34
CA LEU A 114 6.62 -14.53 6.23
C LEU A 114 5.40 -13.59 6.17
N LEU A 115 4.80 -13.24 7.31
CA LEU A 115 3.70 -12.27 7.36
C LEU A 115 4.13 -10.87 6.91
N VAL A 116 5.32 -10.41 7.32
CA VAL A 116 5.90 -9.13 6.88
C VAL A 116 6.14 -9.15 5.37
N VAL A 117 6.72 -10.21 4.82
CA VAL A 117 6.96 -10.35 3.37
C VAL A 117 5.64 -10.39 2.60
N PHE A 118 4.66 -11.15 3.07
CA PHE A 118 3.34 -11.23 2.46
C PHE A 118 2.62 -9.88 2.45
N THR A 119 2.54 -9.21 3.60
CA THR A 119 1.94 -7.88 3.71
C THR A 119 2.72 -6.83 2.89
N GLY A 120 4.05 -6.94 2.80
CA GLY A 120 4.88 -6.09 1.94
C GLY A 120 4.56 -6.25 0.46
N LEU A 121 4.35 -7.49 -0.01
CA LEU A 121 3.91 -7.78 -1.39
C LEU A 121 2.51 -7.24 -1.67
N LEU A 122 1.58 -7.33 -0.72
CA LEU A 122 0.25 -6.70 -0.83
C LEU A 122 0.38 -5.18 -0.96
N GLY A 123 1.22 -4.55 -0.14
CA GLY A 123 1.52 -3.12 -0.23
C GLY A 123 2.09 -2.70 -1.59
N ALA A 124 3.04 -3.48 -2.11
CA ALA A 124 3.62 -3.24 -3.43
C ALA A 124 2.57 -3.35 -4.55
N ARG A 125 1.63 -4.31 -4.46
CA ARG A 125 0.51 -4.40 -5.40
C ARG A 125 -0.47 -3.24 -5.26
N LEU A 126 -0.81 -2.83 -4.04
CA LEU A 126 -1.67 -1.66 -3.80
C LEU A 126 -1.04 -0.38 -4.37
N TYR A 127 0.27 -0.21 -4.19
CA TYR A 127 1.01 0.92 -4.74
C TYR A 127 1.08 0.88 -6.28
N ALA A 128 1.30 -0.29 -6.87
CA ALA A 128 1.33 -0.46 -8.33
C ALA A 128 -0.05 -0.34 -8.99
N ALA A 129 -1.11 -0.74 -8.29
CA ALA A 129 -2.50 -0.61 -8.72
C ALA A 129 -3.03 0.82 -8.57
N LEU A 130 -2.27 1.73 -7.95
CA LEU A 130 -2.64 3.13 -7.85
C LEU A 130 -2.83 3.68 -9.28
N PRO A 131 -4.02 4.20 -9.62
CA PRO A 131 -4.32 4.60 -10.98
C PRO A 131 -3.32 5.66 -11.44
N ARG A 132 -2.47 5.31 -12.41
CA ARG A 132 -1.64 6.30 -13.13
C ARG A 132 -2.47 7.42 -13.77
N ARG A 133 -3.79 7.27 -13.85
CA ARG A 133 -4.73 8.31 -14.30
C ARG A 133 -5.01 9.39 -13.25
N LEU A 134 -4.77 9.13 -11.96
CA LEU A 134 -4.77 10.19 -10.92
C LEU A 134 -3.49 11.03 -10.99
N THR A 135 -2.42 10.53 -11.62
CA THR A 135 -1.14 11.24 -11.77
C THR A 135 -0.89 11.80 -13.18
N ARG A 136 -1.68 11.41 -14.18
CA ARG A 136 -1.54 11.87 -15.58
C ARG A 136 -2.49 13.00 -15.96
N VAL A 137 -3.50 13.27 -15.14
CA VAL A 137 -4.27 14.52 -15.19
C VAL A 137 -3.68 15.42 -14.12
N GLU A 138 -3.19 16.58 -14.49
CA GLU A 138 -2.76 17.65 -13.60
C GLU A 138 -3.86 17.98 -12.59
N SER A 139 -3.86 17.33 -11.44
CA SER A 139 -4.45 17.90 -10.25
C SER A 139 -3.46 17.72 -9.11
N ASN A 140 -2.48 18.62 -9.09
CA ASN A 140 -1.76 18.99 -7.87
C ASN A 140 -2.69 19.53 -6.77
N LEU A 141 -4.01 19.57 -7.03
CA LEU A 141 -5.02 19.97 -6.08
C LEU A 141 -5.01 19.04 -4.87
N THR A 142 -4.56 19.60 -3.77
CA THR A 142 -4.72 19.07 -2.42
C THR A 142 -6.20 18.79 -2.14
N VAL A 143 -6.46 17.95 -1.14
CA VAL A 143 -7.83 17.72 -0.65
C VAL A 143 -8.53 19.04 -0.31
N ALA A 144 -7.79 20.03 0.18
CA ALA A 144 -8.29 21.37 0.47
C ALA A 144 -8.77 22.11 -0.78
N GLU A 145 -7.95 22.14 -1.84
CA GLU A 145 -8.31 22.81 -3.11
C GLU A 145 -9.49 22.11 -3.81
N ILE A 146 -9.56 20.77 -3.77
CA ILE A 146 -10.72 20.04 -4.29
C ILE A 146 -11.98 20.40 -3.50
N SER A 147 -11.88 20.51 -2.18
CA SER A 147 -13.01 20.90 -1.32
C SER A 147 -13.46 22.34 -1.61
N GLU A 148 -12.53 23.25 -1.85
CA GLU A 148 -12.82 24.63 -2.24
C GLU A 148 -13.55 24.70 -3.58
N GLN A 149 -13.10 23.96 -4.58
CA GLN A 149 -13.75 23.89 -5.90
C GLN A 149 -15.16 23.27 -5.81
N LEU A 150 -15.35 22.22 -5.02
CA LEU A 150 -16.68 21.66 -4.75
C LEU A 150 -17.63 22.69 -4.13
N ASN A 151 -17.12 23.48 -3.18
CA ASN A 151 -17.88 24.57 -2.57
C ASN A 151 -18.19 25.69 -3.57
N ALA A 152 -17.24 26.06 -4.44
CA ALA A 152 -17.44 27.06 -5.48
C ALA A 152 -18.52 26.63 -6.50
N LEU A 153 -18.49 25.37 -6.96
CA LEU A 153 -19.51 24.78 -7.82
C LEU A 153 -20.87 24.74 -7.12
N GLY A 154 -20.91 24.41 -5.82
CA GLY A 154 -22.13 24.50 -5.01
C GLY A 154 -22.73 25.90 -4.98
N ARG A 155 -21.91 26.93 -4.75
CA ARG A 155 -22.34 28.34 -4.81
C ARG A 155 -22.82 28.74 -6.20
N ALA A 156 -22.20 28.24 -7.28
CA ALA A 156 -22.66 28.47 -8.64
C ALA A 156 -24.04 27.85 -8.90
N MET A 157 -24.26 26.60 -8.49
CA MET A 157 -25.56 25.93 -8.59
C MET A 157 -26.64 26.69 -7.80
N ALA A 158 -26.33 27.15 -6.59
CA ALA A 158 -27.25 27.93 -5.76
C ALA A 158 -27.66 29.26 -6.44
N ARG A 159 -26.72 29.94 -7.10
CA ARG A 159 -27.02 31.17 -7.87
C ARG A 159 -27.96 30.92 -9.04
N VAL A 160 -27.79 29.80 -9.76
CA VAL A 160 -28.68 29.41 -10.87
C VAL A 160 -30.09 29.09 -10.38
N ALA A 161 -30.23 28.45 -9.22
CA ALA A 161 -31.51 28.05 -8.63
C ALA A 161 -32.22 29.17 -7.85
N SER A 162 -31.54 30.29 -7.53
CA SER A 162 -32.08 31.37 -6.71
C SER A 162 -33.25 32.07 -7.40
N GLY A 163 -34.37 32.24 -6.67
CA GLY A 163 -35.56 32.92 -7.18
C GLY A 163 -36.33 32.18 -8.29
N ARG A 164 -36.05 30.87 -8.48
CA ARG A 164 -36.67 30.03 -9.50
C ARG A 164 -37.82 29.18 -8.95
N SER A 165 -38.54 28.51 -9.85
CA SER A 165 -39.72 27.70 -9.51
C SER A 165 -39.43 26.61 -8.48
N PRO A 166 -40.46 26.17 -7.71
CA PRO A 166 -40.33 25.04 -6.79
C PRO A 166 -39.89 23.74 -7.47
N ALA A 167 -40.22 23.55 -8.75
CA ALA A 167 -39.81 22.40 -9.55
C ALA A 167 -38.29 22.40 -9.76
N LEU A 168 -37.72 23.50 -10.24
CA LEU A 168 -36.26 23.62 -10.39
C LEU A 168 -35.55 23.51 -9.04
N GLY A 169 -36.11 24.09 -7.97
CA GLY A 169 -35.58 23.96 -6.62
C GLY A 169 -35.49 22.52 -6.12
N ARG A 170 -36.45 21.65 -6.45
CA ARG A 170 -36.38 20.21 -6.14
C ARG A 170 -35.27 19.51 -6.92
N ILE A 171 -35.14 19.80 -8.22
CA ILE A 171 -34.07 19.23 -9.06
C ILE A 171 -32.70 19.65 -8.52
N TYR A 172 -32.51 20.92 -8.18
CA TYR A 172 -31.30 21.43 -7.54
C TYR A 172 -30.93 20.66 -6.27
N ARG A 173 -31.86 20.50 -5.32
CA ARG A 173 -31.59 19.77 -4.06
C ARG A 173 -31.20 18.31 -4.34
N ARG A 174 -31.88 17.66 -5.30
CA ARG A 174 -31.55 16.28 -5.72
C ARG A 174 -30.16 16.17 -6.33
N LEU A 175 -29.75 17.14 -7.16
CA LEU A 175 -28.41 17.18 -7.77
C LEU A 175 -27.32 17.51 -6.76
N LEU A 176 -27.59 18.42 -5.82
CA LEU A 176 -26.65 18.80 -4.77
C LEU A 176 -26.33 17.61 -3.85
N ALA A 177 -27.37 16.88 -3.42
CA ALA A 177 -27.23 15.72 -2.52
C ALA A 177 -26.42 14.55 -3.11
N GLN A 178 -26.28 14.47 -4.45
CA GLN A 178 -25.47 13.41 -5.09
C GLN A 178 -23.98 13.58 -4.87
N ALA A 179 -23.54 14.82 -4.69
CA ALA A 179 -22.14 15.20 -4.50
C ALA A 179 -21.96 15.91 -3.15
N GLU A 180 -22.71 15.47 -2.13
CA GLU A 180 -22.40 15.78 -0.75
C GLU A 180 -21.44 14.72 -0.21
N PRO A 181 -20.25 15.12 0.26
CA PRO A 181 -19.36 14.19 0.94
C PRO A 181 -20.07 13.70 2.20
N PRO A 182 -20.21 12.38 2.43
CA PRO A 182 -20.72 11.89 3.68
C PRO A 182 -19.87 12.44 4.83
N PRO A 183 -20.44 12.68 6.03
CA PRO A 183 -19.77 13.38 7.13
C PRO A 183 -18.54 12.64 7.72
N LEU A 184 -18.01 11.60 7.07
CA LEU A 184 -16.99 10.74 7.63
C LEU A 184 -15.84 10.52 6.63
N ALA A 185 -14.84 11.39 6.77
CA ALA A 185 -13.45 11.19 6.36
C ALA A 185 -12.77 10.03 7.13
N GLY A 186 -13.46 8.88 7.27
CA GLY A 186 -13.04 7.76 8.10
C GLY A 186 -12.87 6.45 7.34
N TRP A 187 -12.27 5.46 8.01
CA TRP A 187 -12.03 4.09 7.55
C TRP A 187 -13.23 3.39 6.87
N ARG A 188 -14.45 3.86 7.12
CA ARG A 188 -15.69 3.42 6.46
C ARG A 188 -15.67 3.59 4.94
N LEU A 189 -14.89 4.52 4.36
CA LEU A 189 -14.76 4.67 2.90
C LEU A 189 -14.07 3.48 2.20
N ILE A 190 -13.33 2.65 2.95
CA ILE A 190 -12.70 1.43 2.42
C ILE A 190 -13.76 0.36 2.13
N PHE A 191 -14.68 0.18 3.08
CA PHE A 191 -15.71 -0.86 3.09
C PHE A 191 -17.07 -0.38 2.57
N GLY A 192 -17.27 0.94 2.55
CA GLY A 192 -18.45 1.61 2.02
C GLY A 192 -18.47 1.49 0.51
N GLY A 193 -19.01 0.38 0.02
CA GLY A 193 -19.60 0.29 -1.30
C GLY A 193 -20.51 1.51 -1.45
N GLY A 194 -20.11 2.45 -2.30
CA GLY A 194 -20.96 3.58 -2.56
C GLY A 194 -22.27 3.03 -3.03
N ARG A 195 -23.34 3.32 -2.29
CA ARG A 195 -24.59 3.61 -2.96
C ARG A 195 -24.26 4.76 -3.90
N GLN A 196 -23.78 4.40 -5.09
CA GLN A 196 -23.91 5.23 -6.25
C GLN A 196 -25.40 5.44 -6.30
N ALA A 197 -25.86 6.60 -5.81
CA ALA A 197 -27.11 7.11 -6.32
C ALA A 197 -26.85 7.11 -7.83
N ALA A 198 -27.50 6.18 -8.52
CA ALA A 198 -27.53 6.04 -9.95
C ALA A 198 -28.14 7.32 -10.49
N ALA A 199 -27.34 8.37 -10.48
CA ALA A 199 -27.69 9.70 -10.89
C ALA A 199 -26.83 10.01 -12.10
N GLY A 200 -27.05 9.20 -13.13
CA GLY A 200 -26.39 9.34 -14.42
C GLY A 200 -27.37 9.41 -15.57
N GLU A 201 -28.56 8.84 -15.41
CA GLU A 201 -29.55 8.73 -16.49
C GLU A 201 -30.96 9.06 -15.97
N ALA A 202 -31.08 10.12 -15.16
CA ALA A 202 -32.37 10.81 -15.21
C ALA A 202 -32.46 11.38 -16.62
N ASP A 203 -33.43 10.93 -17.41
CA ASP A 203 -33.58 11.38 -18.79
C ASP A 203 -33.67 12.91 -18.78
N VAL A 204 -32.73 13.55 -19.46
CA VAL A 204 -32.68 15.02 -19.52
C VAL A 204 -33.99 15.54 -20.11
N ALA A 205 -34.65 14.77 -20.97
CA ALA A 205 -35.97 15.06 -21.49
C ALA A 205 -37.04 15.06 -20.38
N GLU A 206 -37.03 14.09 -19.48
CA GLU A 206 -37.96 14.01 -18.33
C GLU A 206 -37.78 15.21 -17.39
N LEU A 207 -36.52 15.61 -17.13
CA LEU A 207 -36.24 16.77 -16.29
C LEU A 207 -36.66 18.07 -16.97
N LEU A 208 -36.46 18.22 -18.29
CA LEU A 208 -36.88 19.39 -19.06
C LEU A 208 -38.40 19.53 -19.14
N ALA A 209 -39.14 18.41 -19.11
CA ALA A 209 -40.61 18.41 -19.10
C ALA A 209 -41.21 18.92 -17.78
N GLN A 210 -40.44 18.90 -16.68
CA GLN A 210 -40.89 19.34 -15.35
C GLN A 210 -40.76 20.86 -15.12
N VAL A 211 -40.18 21.60 -16.08
CA VAL A 211 -39.85 23.02 -15.92
C VAL A 211 -40.37 23.82 -17.11
N SER A 212 -40.72 25.09 -16.89
CA SER A 212 -41.19 25.99 -17.95
C SER A 212 -40.10 26.23 -19.00
N GLU A 213 -40.51 26.59 -20.23
CA GLU A 213 -39.60 26.91 -21.35
C GLU A 213 -38.54 27.95 -20.96
N GLU A 214 -38.94 28.98 -20.19
CA GLU A 214 -38.08 30.06 -19.71
C GLU A 214 -36.96 29.60 -18.76
N GLU A 215 -37.19 28.51 -18.01
CA GLU A 215 -36.25 27.96 -17.04
C GLU A 215 -35.36 26.84 -17.60
N ARG A 216 -35.63 26.37 -18.84
CA ARG A 216 -34.82 25.32 -19.50
C ARG A 216 -33.34 25.67 -19.63
N PRO A 217 -32.93 26.92 -19.95
CA PRO A 217 -31.51 27.29 -19.97
C PRO A 217 -30.86 27.16 -18.58
N ALA A 218 -31.58 27.55 -17.52
CA ALA A 218 -31.10 27.44 -16.15
C ALA A 218 -30.95 25.96 -15.74
N LEU A 219 -31.91 25.11 -16.10
CA LEU A 219 -31.81 23.66 -15.87
C LEU A 219 -30.61 23.05 -16.61
N ARG A 220 -30.37 23.40 -17.88
CA ARG A 220 -29.19 22.93 -18.64
C ARG A 220 -27.89 23.34 -17.95
N GLN A 221 -27.78 24.60 -17.52
CA GLN A 221 -26.62 25.08 -16.78
C GLN A 221 -26.44 24.32 -15.45
N LEU A 222 -27.52 24.07 -14.72
CA LEU A 222 -27.51 23.30 -13.47
C LEU A 222 -27.03 21.86 -13.68
N LEU A 223 -27.47 21.21 -14.77
CA LEU A 223 -27.02 19.86 -15.13
C LEU A 223 -25.51 19.84 -15.44
N VAL A 224 -25.00 20.82 -16.19
CA VAL A 224 -23.55 20.93 -16.46
C VAL A 224 -22.76 21.10 -15.16
N LEU A 225 -23.17 22.03 -14.29
CA LEU A 225 -22.51 22.27 -13.00
C LEU A 225 -22.56 21.03 -12.09
N SER A 226 -23.69 20.31 -12.08
CA SER A 226 -23.85 19.09 -11.28
C SER A 226 -22.92 17.97 -11.76
N ARG A 227 -22.75 17.80 -13.08
CA ARG A 227 -21.83 16.82 -13.67
C ARG A 227 -20.38 17.14 -13.31
N GLN A 228 -19.98 18.41 -13.44
CA GLN A 228 -18.64 18.87 -13.03
C GLN A 228 -18.38 18.60 -11.54
N ARG A 229 -19.35 18.92 -10.68
CA ARG A 229 -19.25 18.68 -9.23
C ARG A 229 -19.17 17.19 -8.91
N LEU A 230 -19.99 16.35 -9.56
CA LEU A 230 -19.98 14.89 -9.37
C LEU A 230 -18.64 14.28 -9.79
N GLU A 231 -18.10 14.67 -10.95
CA GLU A 231 -16.80 14.19 -11.42
C GLU A 231 -15.69 14.53 -10.41
N LEU A 232 -15.66 15.77 -9.94
CA LEU A 232 -14.69 16.23 -8.96
C LEU A 232 -14.83 15.48 -7.62
N TYR A 233 -16.06 15.24 -7.17
CA TYR A 233 -16.35 14.45 -5.98
C TYR A 233 -15.89 12.99 -6.11
N LEU A 234 -16.12 12.35 -7.26
CA LEU A 234 -15.67 10.98 -7.53
C LEU A 234 -14.14 10.89 -7.52
N ARG A 235 -13.44 11.90 -8.06
CA ARG A 235 -11.98 12.01 -7.98
C ARG A 235 -11.49 12.13 -6.54
N LEU A 236 -12.10 13.02 -5.73
CA LEU A 236 -11.79 13.18 -4.31
C LEU A 236 -11.97 11.87 -3.55
N ARG A 237 -13.11 11.20 -3.78
CA ARG A 237 -13.44 9.95 -3.12
C ARG A 237 -12.45 8.83 -3.48
N ALA A 238 -12.07 8.73 -4.75
CA ALA A 238 -11.07 7.77 -5.18
C ALA A 238 -9.72 8.05 -4.48
N GLN A 239 -9.26 9.30 -4.49
CA GLN A 239 -8.02 9.72 -3.83
C GLN A 239 -8.03 9.40 -2.33
N GLN A 240 -9.12 9.73 -1.61
CA GLN A 240 -9.26 9.44 -0.19
C GLN A 240 -9.29 7.94 0.09
N ARG A 241 -9.96 7.15 -0.75
CA ARG A 241 -9.98 5.68 -0.61
C ARG A 241 -8.59 5.08 -0.74
N TYR A 242 -7.81 5.52 -1.73
CA TYR A 242 -6.42 5.06 -1.88
C TYR A 242 -5.53 5.50 -0.72
N HIS A 243 -5.67 6.74 -0.26
CA HIS A 243 -4.97 7.23 0.92
C HIS A 243 -5.27 6.36 2.15
N ASN A 244 -6.54 6.10 2.43
CA ASN A 244 -6.97 5.29 3.57
C ASN A 244 -6.51 3.83 3.43
N LEU A 245 -6.53 3.24 2.23
CA LEU A 245 -6.02 1.89 1.98
C LEU A 245 -4.51 1.78 2.23
N LEU A 246 -3.73 2.75 1.75
CA LEU A 246 -2.28 2.79 1.98
C LEU A 246 -1.96 3.02 3.45
N GLN A 247 -2.72 3.86 4.16
CA GLN A 247 -2.59 4.01 5.60
C GLN A 247 -2.94 2.71 6.33
N ALA A 248 -4.05 2.05 5.99
CA ALA A 248 -4.46 0.76 6.58
C ALA A 248 -3.33 -0.26 6.48
N TRP A 249 -2.78 -0.39 5.28
CA TRP A 249 -1.66 -1.27 5.00
C TRP A 249 -0.44 -0.92 5.85
N LEU A 250 -0.08 0.36 5.96
CA LEU A 250 1.07 0.79 6.76
C LEU A 250 0.88 0.49 8.25
N TYR A 251 -0.33 0.70 8.79
CA TYR A 251 -0.67 0.36 10.17
C TYR A 251 -0.61 -1.14 10.46
N LEU A 252 -0.72 -2.01 9.45
CA LEU A 252 -0.51 -3.45 9.61
C LEU A 252 0.96 -3.83 9.44
N HIS A 253 1.59 -3.39 8.35
CA HIS A 253 2.93 -3.83 7.96
C HIS A 253 4.03 -3.30 8.90
N LEU A 254 3.90 -2.06 9.38
CA LEU A 254 4.91 -1.45 10.26
C LEU A 254 4.98 -2.13 11.63
N PRO A 255 3.88 -2.35 12.38
CA PRO A 255 3.93 -3.10 13.64
C PRO A 255 4.47 -4.52 13.47
N LEU A 256 4.07 -5.25 12.43
CA LEU A 256 4.63 -6.56 12.13
C LEU A 256 6.15 -6.52 11.94
N SER A 257 6.66 -5.48 11.28
CA SER A 257 8.10 -5.28 11.09
C SER A 257 8.82 -4.99 12.41
N VAL A 258 8.19 -4.24 13.33
CA VAL A 258 8.74 -4.00 14.67
C VAL A 258 8.78 -5.30 15.48
N VAL A 259 7.69 -6.08 15.46
CA VAL A 259 7.63 -7.40 16.11
C VAL A 259 8.71 -8.33 15.55
N LEU A 260 8.92 -8.33 14.24
CA LEU A 260 9.99 -9.10 13.60
C LEU A 260 11.37 -8.72 14.17
N LEU A 261 11.67 -7.43 14.31
CA LEU A 261 12.97 -6.98 14.85
C LEU A 261 13.18 -7.40 16.31
N VAL A 262 12.14 -7.30 17.13
CA VAL A 262 12.19 -7.72 18.54
C VAL A 262 12.41 -9.24 18.63
N LEU A 263 11.66 -10.02 17.86
CA LEU A 263 11.80 -11.48 17.84
C LEU A 263 13.16 -11.91 17.27
N LEU A 264 13.66 -11.24 16.23
CA LEU A 264 14.99 -11.50 15.68
C LEU A 264 16.08 -11.22 16.72
N ALA A 265 16.00 -10.10 17.43
CA ALA A 265 16.95 -9.78 18.51
C ALA A 265 16.89 -10.85 19.62
N ALA A 266 15.69 -11.22 20.07
CA ALA A 266 15.51 -12.28 21.06
C ALA A 266 16.07 -13.62 20.60
N HIS A 267 15.84 -14.00 19.34
CA HIS A 267 16.36 -15.23 18.75
C HIS A 267 17.88 -15.25 18.70
N VAL A 268 18.51 -14.16 18.24
CA VAL A 268 19.99 -14.05 18.19
C VAL A 268 20.59 -14.08 19.59
N LEU A 269 20.01 -13.36 20.55
CA LEU A 269 20.48 -13.36 21.94
C LEU A 269 20.33 -14.73 22.61
N ALA A 270 19.20 -15.42 22.40
CA ALA A 270 18.98 -16.76 22.90
C ALA A 270 19.99 -17.75 22.28
N ALA A 271 20.19 -17.69 20.96
CA ALA A 271 21.17 -18.54 20.28
C ALA A 271 22.61 -18.28 20.78
N ALA A 272 22.98 -17.02 21.02
CA ALA A 272 24.28 -16.67 21.58
C ALA A 272 24.44 -17.16 23.03
N TYR A 273 23.41 -17.00 23.87
CA TYR A 273 23.44 -17.42 25.27
C TYR A 273 23.53 -18.95 25.40
N TYR A 274 22.63 -19.70 24.74
CA TYR A 274 22.68 -21.16 24.78
C TYR A 274 23.89 -21.75 24.06
N GLY A 275 24.38 -21.08 23.01
CA GLY A 275 25.64 -21.44 22.36
C GLY A 275 26.86 -21.22 23.26
N ALA A 276 26.88 -20.14 24.05
CA ALA A 276 27.95 -19.85 25.00
C ALA A 276 27.94 -20.74 26.26
N LEU A 277 26.79 -21.37 26.57
CA LEU A 277 26.65 -22.34 27.68
C LEU A 277 26.98 -23.79 27.28
N ALA A 278 27.22 -24.06 25.99
CA ALA A 278 27.61 -25.37 25.48
C ALA A 278 29.14 -25.61 25.26
N PRO A 279 30.10 -24.99 25.97
CA PRO A 279 31.50 -25.34 25.80
C PRO A 279 31.82 -26.58 26.66
N GLY A 280 31.58 -27.79 26.14
CA GLY A 280 31.98 -29.02 26.84
C GLY A 280 31.37 -30.35 26.42
N GLY A 281 30.99 -30.56 25.15
CA GLY A 281 30.51 -31.87 24.67
C GLY A 281 31.30 -32.36 23.47
N GLY A 282 32.51 -32.85 23.72
CA GLY A 282 33.27 -33.70 22.79
C GLY A 282 32.98 -35.16 23.04
#